data_AF-A0A940N954-F1
#
_entry.id   AF-A0A940N954-F1
#
_cell.length_a   1.000
_cell.length_b   1.000
_cell.length_c   1.000
_cell.angle_alpha   90.00
_cell.angle_beta   90.00
_cell.angle_gamma   90.00
#
_symmetry.space_group_name_H-M   'P 1'
#
loop_
_entity.id
_entity.type
_entity.pdbx_description
1 polymer ?
#
loop_
_entity_poly.entity_id
_entity_poly.type
_entity_poly.pdbx_seq_one_letter_code
_entity_poly.pdbx_strand_id
1 'polypeptide(L)'
;MALEYAPRGLIGVLTPQANTTVEPELAVLLPPGVAMINARLTSPKPGMVNRLLDYLRDLEGAVAQFANAPLGAVAFACTGASYYAGPVEEAAIVARMEAARGVPVVTAGQAVRDALRALSARRIGLVSPYPDDLTRAAIAYWQVQGFEVARISGSDLRDGAFHPIYAMDSAGAEAALKALDPAGLDAIVMLGTGMPTLQPLFAHGSWGGVPVLSCMLCLAWRSVEAVTGGGAGPASLQGWLGGWDWRRRWQLRCEPSQTAGVLDMDNQGAGRLRR
;
A
#
# COMPACT_ATOMS: atom_id res chain seq x y z
N MET A 1 -9.94 24.51 -3.40
CA MET A 1 -11.10 24.57 -2.48
C MET A 1 -11.06 23.31 -1.64
N ALA A 2 -11.13 23.43 -0.31
CA ALA A 2 -11.18 22.27 0.57
C ALA A 2 -12.54 21.57 0.41
N LEU A 3 -12.54 20.25 0.27
CA LEU A 3 -13.75 19.44 0.23
C LEU A 3 -14.21 19.13 1.66
N GLU A 4 -15.52 19.09 1.90
CA GLU A 4 -16.14 18.81 3.23
C GLU A 4 -15.50 17.60 3.94
N TYR A 5 -15.39 16.46 3.23
CA TYR A 5 -14.87 15.20 3.77
C TYR A 5 -13.39 14.94 3.44
N ALA A 6 -12.74 15.87 2.75
CA ALA A 6 -11.33 15.79 2.40
C ALA A 6 -10.63 17.15 2.51
N PRO A 7 -10.73 17.87 3.65
CA PRO A 7 -10.22 19.22 3.80
C PRO A 7 -8.68 19.31 3.70
N ARG A 8 -7.98 18.20 3.92
CA ARG A 8 -6.51 18.06 3.76
C ARG A 8 -6.13 17.42 2.43
N GLY A 9 -7.11 17.06 1.61
CA GLY A 9 -6.93 16.68 0.22
C GLY A 9 -7.53 15.33 -0.18
N LEU A 10 -7.74 15.19 -1.50
CA LEU A 10 -8.40 14.06 -2.12
C LEU A 10 -7.41 13.30 -3.01
N ILE A 11 -7.33 11.98 -2.83
CA ILE A 11 -6.47 11.09 -3.62
C ILE A 11 -7.32 10.33 -4.63
N GLY A 12 -6.94 10.34 -5.91
CA GLY A 12 -7.53 9.45 -6.92
C GLY A 12 -6.79 8.12 -6.91
N VAL A 13 -7.46 7.04 -6.53
CA VAL A 13 -6.85 5.71 -6.40
C VAL A 13 -7.20 4.84 -7.59
N LEU A 14 -6.17 4.32 -8.26
CA LEU A 14 -6.30 3.40 -9.39
C LEU A 14 -6.06 1.97 -8.90
N THR A 15 -7.12 1.16 -8.89
CA THR A 15 -7.12 -0.18 -8.34
C THR A 15 -7.25 -1.24 -9.44
N PRO A 16 -6.44 -2.32 -9.46
CA PRO A 16 -6.61 -3.42 -10.41
C PRO A 16 -8.04 -3.98 -10.44
N GLN A 17 -8.51 -4.37 -11.63
CA GLN A 17 -9.92 -4.68 -11.91
C GLN A 17 -10.63 -5.67 -10.97
N ALA A 18 -9.89 -6.61 -10.36
CA ALA A 18 -10.43 -7.63 -9.46
C ALA A 18 -9.89 -7.53 -8.02
N ASN A 19 -9.13 -6.48 -7.71
CA ASN A 19 -8.54 -6.30 -6.40
C ASN A 19 -9.60 -5.82 -5.39
N THR A 20 -9.67 -6.51 -4.26
CA THR A 20 -10.62 -6.29 -3.17
C THR A 20 -9.97 -5.74 -1.89
N THR A 21 -8.66 -5.52 -1.89
CA THR A 21 -7.84 -5.19 -0.70
C THR A 21 -7.42 -3.72 -0.66
N VAL A 22 -7.17 -3.10 -1.83
CA VAL A 22 -6.69 -1.71 -1.91
C VAL A 22 -7.63 -0.75 -1.18
N GLU A 23 -8.92 -0.76 -1.50
CA GLU A 23 -9.86 0.20 -0.92
C GLU A 23 -10.09 -0.04 0.57
N PRO A 24 -10.28 -1.27 1.07
CA PRO A 24 -10.39 -1.50 2.50
C PRO A 24 -9.14 -1.09 3.30
N GLU A 25 -7.93 -1.38 2.81
CA GLU A 25 -6.71 -0.99 3.52
C GLU A 25 -6.49 0.52 3.50
N LEU A 26 -6.68 1.19 2.35
CA LEU A 26 -6.57 2.64 2.28
C LEU A 26 -7.60 3.33 3.16
N ALA A 27 -8.83 2.83 3.23
CA ALA A 27 -9.85 3.40 4.12
C ALA A 27 -9.49 3.27 5.61
N VAL A 28 -8.57 2.38 5.99
CA VAL A 28 -7.99 2.33 7.35
C VAL A 28 -6.77 3.21 7.47
N LEU A 29 -5.89 3.20 6.46
CA LEU A 29 -4.59 3.89 6.49
C LEU A 29 -4.74 5.41 6.39
N LEU A 30 -5.69 5.91 5.58
CA LEU A 30 -5.83 7.35 5.35
C LEU A 30 -6.20 8.10 6.64
N PRO A 31 -5.47 9.19 6.96
CA PRO A 31 -5.69 9.98 8.18
C PRO A 31 -6.95 10.84 8.07
N PRO A 32 -7.47 11.35 9.21
CA PRO A 32 -8.56 12.32 9.20
C PRO A 32 -8.24 13.52 8.31
N GLY A 33 -9.24 13.92 7.52
CA GLY A 33 -9.16 15.04 6.59
C GLY A 33 -8.60 14.69 5.21
N VAL A 34 -8.07 13.48 5.00
CA VAL A 34 -7.69 12.97 3.68
C VAL A 34 -8.68 11.88 3.26
N ALA A 35 -9.20 11.96 2.04
CA ALA A 35 -10.08 10.93 1.50
C ALA A 35 -9.58 10.43 0.14
N MET A 36 -10.26 9.40 -0.37
CA MET A 36 -10.03 8.88 -1.71
C MET A 36 -11.32 8.74 -2.51
N ILE A 37 -11.20 8.85 -3.83
CA ILE A 37 -12.14 8.27 -4.79
C ILE A 37 -11.39 7.25 -5.64
N ASN A 38 -12.10 6.24 -6.14
CA ASN A 38 -11.48 5.07 -6.78
C ASN A 38 -11.92 4.93 -8.23
N ALA A 39 -10.99 4.50 -9.08
CA ALA A 39 -11.23 4.08 -10.45
C ALA A 39 -10.52 2.75 -10.71
N ARG A 40 -11.01 1.98 -11.69
CA ARG A 40 -10.50 0.63 -11.95
C ARG A 40 -9.48 0.67 -13.08
N LEU A 41 -8.33 0.04 -12.84
CA LEU A 41 -7.39 -0.35 -13.88
C LEU A 41 -7.97 -1.60 -14.55
N THR A 42 -8.70 -1.40 -15.65
CA THR A 42 -9.26 -2.46 -16.47
C THR A 42 -8.40 -2.65 -17.71
N SER A 43 -8.25 -3.89 -18.17
CA SER A 43 -7.51 -4.16 -19.38
C SER A 43 -8.07 -5.40 -20.07
N PRO A 44 -8.34 -5.31 -21.39
CA PRO A 44 -8.81 -6.44 -22.19
C PRO A 44 -7.67 -7.37 -22.60
N LYS A 45 -6.40 -7.05 -22.29
CA LYS A 45 -5.25 -7.82 -22.78
C LYS A 45 -5.24 -9.23 -22.18
N PRO A 46 -4.92 -10.27 -22.99
CA PRO A 46 -4.78 -11.63 -22.50
C PRO A 46 -3.46 -11.80 -21.75
N GLY A 47 -3.49 -12.64 -20.71
CA GLY A 47 -2.33 -12.93 -19.88
C GLY A 47 -2.00 -11.84 -18.85
N MET A 48 -1.43 -12.26 -17.72
CA MET A 48 -1.13 -11.38 -16.60
C MET A 48 -0.13 -10.27 -16.97
N VAL A 49 0.96 -10.61 -17.65
CA VAL A 49 2.04 -9.65 -17.98
C VAL A 49 1.52 -8.50 -18.85
N ASN A 50 0.84 -8.82 -19.95
CA ASN A 50 0.30 -7.81 -20.85
C ASN A 50 -0.71 -6.93 -20.14
N ARG A 51 -1.57 -7.52 -19.30
CA ARG A 51 -2.56 -6.78 -18.50
C ARG A 51 -1.90 -5.80 -17.53
N LEU A 52 -0.87 -6.24 -16.81
CA LEU A 52 -0.14 -5.39 -15.88
C LEU A 52 0.56 -4.22 -16.59
N LEU A 53 1.20 -4.48 -17.73
CA LEU A 53 1.82 -3.43 -18.55
C LEU A 53 0.78 -2.45 -19.11
N ASP A 54 -0.37 -2.95 -19.56
CA ASP A 54 -1.47 -2.14 -20.08
C ASP A 54 -2.01 -1.18 -19.02
N TYR A 55 -2.16 -1.63 -17.77
CA TYR A 55 -2.58 -0.77 -16.65
C TYR A 55 -1.69 0.47 -16.49
N LEU A 56 -0.37 0.31 -16.60
CA LEU A 56 0.56 1.42 -16.46
C LEU A 56 0.65 2.26 -17.73
N ARG A 57 0.64 1.63 -18.91
CA ARG A 57 0.76 2.32 -20.19
C ARG A 57 -0.48 3.14 -20.54
N ASP A 58 -1.67 2.69 -20.12
CA ASP A 58 -2.93 3.44 -20.22
C ASP A 58 -3.28 4.21 -18.93
N LEU A 59 -2.26 4.69 -18.21
CA LEU A 59 -2.48 5.49 -17.00
C LEU A 59 -3.35 6.73 -17.25
N GLU A 60 -3.21 7.35 -18.41
CA GLU A 60 -3.97 8.54 -18.78
C GLU A 60 -5.47 8.24 -18.95
N GLY A 61 -5.81 7.14 -19.62
CA GLY A 61 -7.18 6.65 -19.73
C GLY A 61 -7.77 6.26 -18.37
N ALA A 62 -6.96 5.63 -17.52
CA ALA A 62 -7.37 5.29 -16.16
C ALA A 62 -7.68 6.54 -15.31
N VAL A 63 -6.82 7.55 -15.35
CA VAL A 63 -7.02 8.82 -14.62
C VAL A 63 -8.24 9.60 -15.15
N ALA A 64 -8.56 9.48 -16.43
CA ALA A 64 -9.72 10.16 -17.02
C ALA A 64 -11.06 9.76 -16.37
N GLN A 65 -11.13 8.60 -15.71
CA GLN A 65 -12.31 8.16 -14.95
C GLN A 65 -12.68 9.13 -13.80
N PHE A 66 -11.73 9.91 -13.29
CA PHE A 66 -11.98 10.91 -12.24
C PHE A 66 -12.52 12.24 -12.77
N ALA A 67 -12.63 12.40 -14.09
CA ALA A 67 -13.10 13.61 -14.75
C ALA A 67 -12.41 14.88 -14.21
N ASN A 68 -13.19 15.80 -13.63
CA ASN A 68 -12.71 17.07 -13.07
C ASN A 68 -12.69 17.07 -11.53
N ALA A 69 -12.67 15.90 -10.88
CA ALA A 69 -12.50 15.84 -9.43
C ALA A 69 -11.21 16.58 -9.02
N PRO A 70 -11.23 17.39 -7.94
CA PRO A 70 -10.08 18.19 -7.53
C PRO A 70 -9.07 17.32 -6.77
N LEU A 71 -8.49 16.36 -7.47
CA LEU A 71 -7.46 15.48 -6.94
C LEU A 71 -6.25 16.31 -6.54
N GLY A 72 -5.65 16.00 -5.40
CA GLY A 72 -4.36 16.53 -5.01
C GLY A 72 -3.20 15.55 -5.22
N ALA A 73 -3.49 14.27 -5.48
CA ALA A 73 -2.55 13.26 -5.95
C ALA A 73 -3.29 12.09 -6.61
N VAL A 74 -2.59 11.32 -7.44
CA VAL A 74 -3.04 10.03 -7.97
C VAL A 74 -2.20 8.91 -7.36
N ALA A 75 -2.85 7.86 -6.87
CA ALA A 75 -2.20 6.67 -6.33
C ALA A 75 -2.46 5.47 -7.25
N PHE A 76 -1.40 4.93 -7.85
CA PHE A 76 -1.45 3.74 -8.70
C PHE A 76 -1.14 2.48 -7.87
N ALA A 77 -2.20 1.75 -7.50
CA ALA A 77 -2.15 0.65 -6.53
C ALA A 77 -1.84 -0.71 -7.18
N CYS A 78 -0.78 -0.78 -7.98
CA CYS A 78 -0.31 -2.02 -8.59
C CYS A 78 1.21 -2.07 -8.65
N THR A 79 1.83 -2.98 -7.89
CA THR A 79 3.28 -3.19 -7.92
C THR A 79 3.73 -4.04 -9.11
N GLY A 80 2.91 -5.00 -9.54
CA GLY A 80 3.26 -5.91 -10.64
C GLY A 80 3.52 -5.22 -11.97
N ALA A 81 2.80 -4.12 -12.24
CA ALA A 81 3.02 -3.30 -13.43
C ALA A 81 4.40 -2.62 -13.38
N SER A 82 4.80 -2.08 -12.22
CA SER A 82 6.13 -1.51 -12.01
C SER A 82 7.25 -2.51 -12.30
N TYR A 83 7.08 -3.76 -11.86
CA TYR A 83 8.11 -4.78 -12.03
C TYR A 83 8.35 -5.15 -13.49
N TYR A 84 7.28 -5.30 -14.27
CA TYR A 84 7.41 -5.64 -15.70
C TYR A 84 7.81 -4.46 -16.57
N ALA A 85 7.37 -3.25 -16.27
CA ALA A 85 7.81 -2.04 -16.99
C ALA A 85 9.26 -1.69 -16.64
N GLY A 86 9.68 -2.00 -15.43
CA GLY A 86 10.96 -1.56 -14.89
C GLY A 86 10.93 -0.10 -14.44
N PRO A 87 11.94 0.31 -13.67
CA PRO A 87 11.94 1.60 -12.99
C PRO A 87 12.10 2.80 -13.92
N VAL A 88 12.74 2.61 -15.09
CA VAL A 88 12.96 3.67 -16.09
C VAL A 88 11.66 4.00 -16.82
N GLU A 89 10.96 2.99 -17.34
CA GLU A 89 9.68 3.19 -18.03
C GLU A 89 8.62 3.73 -17.04
N GLU A 90 8.55 3.16 -15.84
CA GLU A 90 7.64 3.64 -14.79
C GLU A 90 7.86 5.13 -14.48
N ALA A 91 9.11 5.56 -14.27
CA ALA A 91 9.41 6.96 -13.99
C ALA A 91 9.05 7.88 -15.16
N ALA A 92 9.28 7.46 -16.40
CA ALA A 92 8.93 8.23 -17.59
C ALA A 92 7.40 8.42 -17.74
N ILE A 93 6.63 7.35 -17.48
CA ILE A 93 5.16 7.41 -17.51
C ILE A 93 4.62 8.31 -16.41
N VAL A 94 5.13 8.17 -15.18
CA VAL A 94 4.78 9.03 -14.03
C VAL A 94 5.04 10.49 -14.36
N ALA A 95 6.25 10.84 -14.80
CA ALA A 95 6.62 12.22 -15.11
C ALA A 95 5.72 12.83 -16.21
N ARG A 96 5.40 12.07 -17.26
CA ARG A 96 4.47 12.51 -18.31
C ARG A 96 3.07 12.79 -17.74
N MET A 97 2.58 11.90 -16.87
CA MET A 97 1.26 12.03 -16.26
C MET A 97 1.19 13.25 -15.31
N GLU A 98 2.21 13.45 -14.49
CA GLU A 98 2.33 14.60 -13.59
C GLU A 98 2.36 15.92 -14.38
N ALA A 99 3.14 15.98 -15.46
CA ALA A 99 3.17 17.14 -16.36
C ALA A 99 1.80 17.43 -17.00
N ALA A 100 1.04 16.39 -17.35
CA ALA A 100 -0.26 16.53 -18.00
C ALA A 100 -1.39 16.95 -17.03
N ARG A 101 -1.33 16.54 -15.76
CA ARG A 101 -2.41 16.79 -14.77
C ARG A 101 -2.08 17.86 -13.74
N GLY A 102 -0.81 18.19 -13.56
CA GLY A 102 -0.37 19.15 -12.54
C GLY A 102 -0.54 18.65 -11.11
N VAL A 103 -0.65 17.33 -10.90
CA VAL A 103 -0.74 16.71 -9.58
C VAL A 103 0.26 15.56 -9.49
N PRO A 104 0.85 15.30 -8.30
CA PRO A 104 1.73 14.16 -8.09
C PRO A 104 1.08 12.82 -8.43
N VAL A 105 1.87 11.90 -8.97
CA VAL A 105 1.46 10.53 -9.26
C VAL A 105 2.38 9.58 -8.50
N VAL A 106 1.79 8.79 -7.61
CA VAL A 106 2.52 7.86 -6.73
C VAL A 106 2.17 6.43 -7.13
N THR A 107 3.15 5.68 -7.63
CA THR A 107 2.98 4.24 -7.85
C THR A 107 3.37 3.45 -6.60
N ALA A 108 2.76 2.29 -6.40
CA ALA A 108 3.11 1.42 -5.28
C ALA A 108 4.59 0.99 -5.29
N GLY A 109 5.17 0.75 -6.47
CA GLY A 109 6.59 0.43 -6.64
C GLY A 109 7.51 1.58 -6.19
N GLN A 110 7.26 2.80 -6.69
CA GLN A 110 8.01 3.98 -6.28
C GLN A 110 7.82 4.32 -4.81
N ALA A 111 6.62 4.09 -4.26
CA ALA A 111 6.34 4.36 -2.86
C ALA A 111 7.15 3.46 -1.92
N VAL A 112 7.27 2.18 -2.25
CA VAL A 112 8.13 1.24 -1.51
C VAL A 112 9.60 1.63 -1.65
N ARG A 113 10.06 1.98 -2.86
CA ARG A 113 11.44 2.48 -3.08
C ARG A 113 11.74 3.69 -2.18
N ASP A 114 10.83 4.66 -2.15
CA ASP A 114 10.99 5.87 -1.33
C ASP A 114 11.05 5.53 0.17
N ALA A 115 10.24 4.56 0.62
CA ALA A 115 10.24 4.13 2.01
C ALA A 115 11.54 3.43 2.39
N LEU A 116 12.03 2.52 1.55
CA LEU A 116 13.31 1.84 1.75
C LEU A 116 14.47 2.84 1.79
N ARG A 117 14.47 3.85 0.92
CA ARG A 117 15.46 4.93 0.93
C ARG A 117 15.39 5.77 2.21
N ALA A 118 14.19 6.09 2.69
CA ALA A 118 14.01 6.81 3.94
C ALA A 118 14.50 6.01 5.16
N LEU A 119 14.48 4.68 5.09
CA LEU A 119 15.10 3.79 6.08
C LEU A 119 16.60 3.57 5.87
N SER A 120 17.19 4.11 4.80
CA SER A 120 18.55 3.79 4.36
C SER A 120 18.79 2.28 4.17
N ALA A 121 17.73 1.52 3.87
CA ALA A 121 17.80 0.08 3.65
C ALA A 121 18.51 -0.24 2.34
N ARG A 122 19.33 -1.29 2.33
CA ARG A 122 19.99 -1.83 1.13
C ARG A 122 19.65 -3.30 0.92
N ARG A 123 19.68 -4.09 1.99
CA ARG A 123 19.46 -5.54 1.97
C ARG A 123 18.05 -5.84 2.46
N ILE A 124 17.18 -6.29 1.58
CA ILE A 124 15.75 -6.43 1.84
C ILE A 124 15.26 -7.88 1.74
N GLY A 125 14.26 -8.20 2.55
CA GLY A 125 13.44 -9.42 2.41
C GLY A 125 12.11 -9.09 1.75
N LEU A 126 11.61 -9.98 0.90
CA LEU A 126 10.30 -9.83 0.27
C LEU A 126 9.35 -10.93 0.75
N VAL A 127 8.17 -10.54 1.21
CA VAL A 127 7.06 -11.47 1.47
C VAL A 127 6.07 -11.29 0.32
N SER A 128 5.94 -12.30 -0.53
CA SER A 128 5.09 -12.19 -1.71
C SER A 128 4.55 -13.54 -2.22
N PRO A 129 3.27 -13.63 -2.57
CA PRO A 129 2.68 -14.84 -3.13
C PRO A 129 2.72 -14.85 -4.66
N TYR A 130 3.78 -14.33 -5.26
CA TYR A 130 3.87 -14.21 -6.71
C TYR A 130 4.29 -15.53 -7.37
N PRO A 131 3.79 -15.82 -8.59
CA PRO A 131 4.39 -16.87 -9.41
C PRO A 131 5.83 -16.49 -9.78
N ASP A 132 6.66 -17.49 -10.07
CA ASP A 132 8.10 -17.34 -10.30
C ASP A 132 8.47 -16.23 -11.28
N ASP A 133 7.73 -16.10 -12.39
CA ASP A 133 7.99 -15.08 -13.41
C ASP A 133 7.84 -13.66 -12.85
N LEU A 134 6.80 -13.43 -12.05
CA LEU A 134 6.56 -12.13 -11.41
C LEU A 134 7.55 -11.89 -10.27
N THR A 135 7.94 -12.94 -9.53
CA THR A 135 9.02 -12.88 -8.53
C THR A 135 10.34 -12.46 -9.17
N ARG A 136 10.73 -13.05 -10.31
CA ARG A 136 11.96 -12.67 -11.03
C ARG A 136 11.93 -11.23 -11.52
N ALA A 137 10.78 -10.77 -12.06
CA ALA A 137 10.60 -9.38 -12.45
C ALA A 137 10.73 -8.42 -11.25
N ALA A 138 10.15 -8.78 -10.10
CA ALA A 138 10.26 -7.99 -8.87
C ALA A 138 11.72 -7.89 -8.41
N ILE A 139 12.46 -9.00 -8.38
CA ILE A 139 13.90 -9.00 -8.03
C ILE A 139 14.68 -8.04 -8.95
N ALA A 140 14.49 -8.16 -10.27
CA ALA A 140 15.18 -7.30 -11.23
C ALA A 140 14.86 -5.82 -11.02
N TYR A 141 13.59 -5.48 -10.77
CA TYR A 141 13.17 -4.11 -10.47
C TYR A 141 13.91 -3.53 -9.25
N TRP A 142 13.97 -4.27 -8.14
CA TRP A 142 14.64 -3.81 -6.92
C TRP A 142 16.16 -3.71 -7.08
N GLN A 143 16.77 -4.64 -7.82
CA GLN A 143 18.21 -4.62 -8.11
C GLN A 143 18.61 -3.39 -8.93
N VAL A 144 17.85 -3.03 -9.98
CA VAL A 144 18.09 -1.82 -10.76
C VAL A 144 17.96 -0.55 -9.91
N GLN A 145 17.11 -0.59 -8.87
CA GLN A 145 16.94 0.51 -7.91
C GLN A 145 18.04 0.57 -6.84
N GLY A 146 18.98 -0.39 -6.83
CA GLY A 146 20.12 -0.44 -5.91
C GLY A 146 19.90 -1.25 -4.64
N PHE A 147 18.84 -2.07 -4.56
CA PHE A 147 18.57 -2.94 -3.42
C PHE A 147 19.03 -4.37 -3.68
N GLU A 148 19.56 -5.02 -2.64
CA GLU A 148 19.83 -6.44 -2.61
C GLU A 148 18.60 -7.19 -2.07
N VAL A 149 17.96 -8.01 -2.91
CA VAL A 149 16.90 -8.92 -2.46
C VAL A 149 17.54 -10.19 -1.89
N ALA A 150 17.71 -10.23 -0.57
CA ALA A 150 18.45 -11.29 0.10
C ALA A 150 17.59 -12.50 0.47
N ARG A 151 16.30 -12.30 0.72
CA ARG A 151 15.36 -13.35 1.12
C ARG A 151 14.01 -13.11 0.47
N ILE A 152 13.34 -14.21 0.13
CA ILE A 152 11.97 -14.18 -0.35
C ILE A 152 11.20 -15.29 0.36
N SER A 153 10.01 -14.98 0.84
CA SER A 153 9.04 -15.95 1.31
C SER A 153 7.71 -15.70 0.61
N GLY A 154 6.91 -16.74 0.49
CA GLY A 154 5.55 -16.70 0.00
C GLY A 154 4.76 -17.84 0.59
N SER A 155 3.43 -17.79 0.49
CA SER A 155 2.60 -18.97 0.71
C SER A 155 2.21 -19.54 -0.64
N ASP A 156 2.13 -20.86 -0.74
CA ASP A 156 1.49 -21.51 -1.89
C ASP A 156 0.08 -20.96 -2.05
N LEU A 157 -0.13 -20.26 -3.15
CA LEU A 157 -1.44 -19.80 -3.57
C LEU A 157 -2.34 -21.04 -3.72
N ARG A 158 -3.46 -21.08 -2.99
CA ARG A 158 -4.39 -22.22 -3.07
C ARG A 158 -4.81 -22.45 -4.52
N ASP A 159 -4.46 -23.62 -5.07
CA ASP A 159 -4.83 -24.02 -6.42
C ASP A 159 -6.36 -23.92 -6.62
N GLY A 160 -6.79 -23.34 -7.74
CA GLY A 160 -8.20 -23.28 -8.16
C GLY A 160 -8.96 -21.99 -7.84
N ALA A 161 -8.37 -21.00 -7.16
CA ALA A 161 -9.01 -19.69 -6.96
C ALA A 161 -8.89 -18.78 -8.20
N PHE A 162 -9.98 -18.08 -8.55
CA PHE A 162 -9.94 -17.01 -9.56
C PHE A 162 -9.04 -15.86 -9.03
N HIS A 163 -7.85 -15.71 -9.60
CA HIS A 163 -6.81 -14.76 -9.16
C HIS A 163 -6.30 -15.04 -7.72
N PRO A 164 -5.33 -15.95 -7.55
CA PRO A 164 -5.06 -16.53 -6.23
C PRO A 164 -4.58 -15.55 -5.14
N ILE A 165 -3.96 -14.42 -5.49
CA ILE A 165 -3.55 -13.41 -4.50
C ILE A 165 -4.75 -12.80 -3.74
N TYR A 166 -5.91 -12.67 -4.37
CA TYR A 166 -7.11 -12.12 -3.72
C TYR A 166 -7.82 -13.13 -2.80
N ALA A 167 -7.41 -14.40 -2.85
CA ALA A 167 -7.92 -15.45 -1.98
C ALA A 167 -7.07 -15.62 -0.70
N MET A 168 -5.96 -14.88 -0.58
CA MET A 168 -5.14 -14.90 0.63
C MET A 168 -5.82 -14.13 1.75
N ASP A 169 -5.88 -14.74 2.93
CA ASP A 169 -6.30 -14.08 4.16
C ASP A 169 -5.08 -13.56 4.96
N SER A 170 -5.36 -12.77 6.00
CA SER A 170 -4.32 -12.21 6.87
C SER A 170 -3.45 -13.28 7.53
N ALA A 171 -4.01 -14.47 7.81
CA ALA A 171 -3.28 -15.56 8.46
C ALA A 171 -2.23 -16.16 7.50
N GLY A 172 -2.57 -16.33 6.23
CA GLY A 172 -1.62 -16.73 5.19
C GLY A 172 -0.50 -15.71 5.00
N ALA A 173 -0.84 -14.42 4.98
CA ALA A 173 0.15 -13.34 4.90
C ALA A 173 1.08 -13.31 6.14
N GLU A 174 0.54 -13.51 7.34
CA GLU A 174 1.31 -13.60 8.57
C GLU A 174 2.23 -14.83 8.60
N ALA A 175 1.73 -16.00 8.15
CA ALA A 175 2.53 -17.21 8.05
C ALA A 175 3.72 -17.02 7.09
N ALA A 176 3.48 -16.38 5.93
CA ALA A 176 4.54 -16.07 4.97
C ALA A 176 5.60 -15.11 5.56
N LEU A 177 5.18 -14.11 6.35
CA LEU A 177 6.10 -13.24 7.08
C LEU A 177 6.95 -14.04 8.08
N LYS A 178 6.32 -14.89 8.90
CA LYS A 178 7.02 -15.69 9.92
C LYS A 178 7.99 -16.72 9.34
N ALA A 179 7.74 -17.18 8.10
CA ALA A 179 8.63 -18.09 7.39
C ALA A 179 9.91 -17.42 6.86
N LEU A 180 9.96 -16.08 6.82
CA LEU A 180 11.13 -15.35 6.36
C LEU A 180 12.16 -15.21 7.48
N ASP A 181 13.39 -15.65 7.21
CA ASP A 181 14.55 -15.41 8.10
C ASP A 181 14.95 -13.93 8.05
N PRO A 182 14.83 -13.17 9.16
CA PRO A 182 15.14 -11.75 9.19
C PRO A 182 16.64 -11.46 9.30
N ALA A 183 17.50 -12.46 9.52
CA ALA A 183 18.90 -12.24 9.83
C ALA A 183 19.64 -11.45 8.73
N GLY A 184 20.23 -10.32 9.12
CA GLY A 184 21.01 -9.45 8.23
C GLY A 184 20.18 -8.66 7.22
N LEU A 185 18.86 -8.55 7.39
CA LEU A 185 18.02 -7.68 6.58
C LEU A 185 17.89 -6.30 7.21
N ASP A 186 17.86 -5.26 6.39
CA ASP A 186 17.59 -3.88 6.80
C ASP A 186 16.08 -3.59 6.86
N ALA A 187 15.30 -4.27 6.03
CA ALA A 187 13.85 -4.13 5.96
C ALA A 187 13.20 -5.38 5.35
N ILE A 188 11.95 -5.65 5.74
CA ILE A 188 11.10 -6.68 5.15
C ILE A 188 9.90 -5.99 4.49
N VAL A 189 9.61 -6.33 3.23
CA VAL A 189 8.50 -5.74 2.49
C VAL A 189 7.48 -6.79 2.09
N MET A 190 6.26 -6.62 2.58
CA MET A 190 5.08 -7.36 2.16
C MET A 190 4.55 -6.78 0.84
N LEU A 191 4.64 -7.56 -0.23
CA LEU A 191 4.37 -7.13 -1.60
C LEU A 191 3.11 -7.75 -2.18
N GLY A 192 2.36 -6.92 -2.92
CA GLY A 192 1.13 -7.30 -3.60
C GLY A 192 -0.04 -6.54 -3.01
N THR A 193 -0.59 -5.61 -3.79
CA THR A 193 -1.71 -4.76 -3.34
C THR A 193 -3.01 -5.53 -3.14
N GLY A 194 -3.05 -6.82 -3.52
CA GLY A 194 -4.15 -7.73 -3.23
C GLY A 194 -3.99 -8.57 -1.97
N MET A 195 -2.79 -8.61 -1.38
CA MET A 195 -2.52 -9.35 -0.16
C MET A 195 -2.93 -8.51 1.05
N PRO A 196 -3.73 -9.02 2.00
CA PRO A 196 -4.05 -8.29 3.23
C PRO A 196 -2.82 -8.25 4.14
N THR A 197 -2.41 -7.04 4.52
CA THR A 197 -1.17 -6.76 5.27
C THR A 197 -1.37 -6.02 6.58
N LEU A 198 -2.51 -5.34 6.79
CA LEU A 198 -2.67 -4.52 8.00
C LEU A 198 -2.65 -5.31 9.30
N GLN A 199 -3.26 -6.51 9.35
CA GLN A 199 -3.22 -7.37 10.53
C GLN A 199 -1.79 -7.88 10.81
N PRO A 200 -1.06 -8.46 9.84
CA PRO A 200 0.35 -8.79 10.02
C PRO A 200 1.20 -7.59 10.48
N LEU A 201 1.02 -6.40 9.93
CA LEU A 201 1.74 -5.20 10.35
C LEU A 201 1.35 -4.74 11.76
N PHE A 202 0.08 -4.90 12.13
CA PHE A 202 -0.40 -4.61 13.47
C PHE A 202 0.29 -5.53 14.49
N ALA A 203 0.30 -6.83 14.23
CA ALA A 203 0.91 -7.83 15.12
C ALA A 203 2.45 -7.79 15.11
N HIS A 204 3.05 -7.55 13.94
CA HIS A 204 4.49 -7.70 13.67
C HIS A 204 5.04 -6.48 12.91
N GLY A 205 4.99 -5.30 13.53
CA GLY A 205 5.62 -4.09 12.96
C GLY A 205 7.14 -4.21 12.79
N SER A 206 7.74 -5.17 13.50
CA SER A 206 9.11 -5.63 13.30
C SER A 206 9.16 -7.15 13.42
N TRP A 207 10.02 -7.80 12.64
CA TRP A 207 10.27 -9.24 12.72
C TRP A 207 11.76 -9.49 12.93
N GLY A 208 12.13 -10.12 14.05
CA GLY A 208 13.55 -10.28 14.44
C GLY A 208 14.32 -8.96 14.61
N GLY A 209 13.62 -7.87 14.96
CA GLY A 209 14.21 -6.53 15.06
C GLY A 209 14.29 -5.75 13.74
N VAL A 210 13.89 -6.37 12.62
CA VAL A 210 13.88 -5.75 11.30
C VAL A 210 12.51 -5.11 11.03
N PRO A 211 12.43 -3.84 10.57
CA PRO A 211 11.15 -3.20 10.27
C PRO A 211 10.39 -3.92 9.14
N VAL A 212 9.09 -4.10 9.34
CA VAL A 212 8.18 -4.70 8.35
C VAL A 212 7.32 -3.59 7.72
N LEU A 213 7.28 -3.56 6.40
CA LEU A 213 6.50 -2.62 5.60
C LEU A 213 5.53 -3.39 4.70
N SER A 214 4.48 -2.75 4.21
CA SER A 214 3.72 -3.24 3.05
C SER A 214 3.68 -2.20 1.94
N CYS A 215 3.50 -2.67 0.70
CA CYS A 215 3.33 -1.75 -0.43
C CYS A 215 2.09 -0.84 -0.27
N MET A 216 1.05 -1.30 0.44
CA MET A 216 -0.13 -0.48 0.73
C MET A 216 0.15 0.61 1.76
N LEU A 217 0.87 0.29 2.84
CA LEU A 217 1.30 1.28 3.82
C LEU A 217 2.23 2.33 3.18
N CYS A 218 3.17 1.90 2.34
CA CYS A 218 4.07 2.80 1.63
C CYS A 218 3.30 3.71 0.65
N LEU A 219 2.36 3.14 -0.11
CA LEU A 219 1.52 3.90 -1.05
C LEU A 219 0.67 4.95 -0.32
N ALA A 220 0.04 4.57 0.80
CA ALA A 220 -0.74 5.48 1.61
C ALA A 220 0.12 6.62 2.18
N TRP A 221 1.26 6.28 2.80
CA TRP A 221 2.22 7.25 3.32
C TRP A 221 2.63 8.25 2.24
N ARG A 222 3.13 7.76 1.10
CA ARG A 222 3.60 8.66 0.05
C ARG A 222 2.49 9.51 -0.56
N SER A 223 1.29 8.95 -0.75
CA SER A 223 0.16 9.69 -1.30
C SER A 223 -0.35 10.77 -0.34
N VAL A 224 -0.38 10.50 0.97
CA VAL A 224 -0.72 11.49 2.00
C VAL A 224 0.32 12.60 2.06
N GLU A 225 1.61 12.26 2.04
CA GLU A 225 2.68 13.26 2.01
C GLU A 225 2.62 14.13 0.74
N ALA A 226 2.28 13.54 -0.41
CA ALA A 226 2.13 14.25 -1.67
C ALA A 226 0.98 15.26 -1.62
N VAL A 227 -0.17 14.89 -1.04
CA VAL A 227 -1.35 15.78 -1.01
C VAL A 227 -1.28 16.83 0.10
N THR A 228 -0.62 16.53 1.21
CA THR A 228 -0.52 17.45 2.36
C THR A 228 0.74 18.32 2.36
N GLY A 229 1.72 18.01 1.50
CA GLY A 229 2.99 18.73 1.42
C GLY A 229 3.93 18.47 2.60
N GLY A 230 3.70 17.43 3.41
CA GLY A 230 4.42 17.15 4.67
C GLY A 230 5.87 16.66 4.53
N GLY A 231 6.32 16.36 3.31
CA GLY A 231 7.66 15.86 3.03
C GLY A 231 7.86 14.39 3.41
N ALA A 232 8.18 13.55 2.42
CA ALA A 232 8.44 12.12 2.64
C ALA A 232 9.85 11.84 3.19
N GLY A 233 10.07 12.22 4.44
CA GLY A 233 11.30 11.96 5.18
C GLY A 233 11.23 10.76 6.13
N PRO A 234 12.39 10.38 6.72
CA PRO A 234 12.47 9.28 7.69
C PRO A 234 11.54 9.44 8.89
N ALA A 235 11.42 10.66 9.44
CA ALA A 235 10.57 10.92 10.61
C ALA A 235 9.08 10.66 10.33
N SER A 236 8.57 11.09 9.16
CA SER A 236 7.20 10.80 8.76
C SER A 236 6.99 9.30 8.61
N LEU A 237 7.87 8.60 7.88
CA LEU A 237 7.77 7.15 7.70
C LEU A 237 7.76 6.39 9.03
N GLN A 238 8.60 6.79 10.00
CA GLN A 238 8.63 6.16 11.32
C GLN A 238 7.29 6.28 12.06
N GLY A 239 6.59 7.42 11.94
CA GLY A 239 5.24 7.56 12.48
C GLY A 239 4.23 6.60 11.85
N TRP A 240 4.36 6.36 10.54
CA TRP A 240 3.52 5.39 9.81
C TRP A 240 3.81 3.94 10.21
N LEU A 241 5.08 3.57 10.36
CA LEU A 241 5.50 2.23 10.81
C LEU A 241 5.12 1.96 12.27
N GLY A 242 5.24 2.98 13.14
CA GLY A 242 4.76 2.92 14.51
C GLY A 242 3.24 2.80 14.61
N GLY A 243 2.52 3.18 13.55
CA GLY A 243 1.08 3.01 13.41
C GLY A 243 0.25 3.90 14.34
N TRP A 244 0.80 5.04 14.75
CA TRP A 244 0.20 5.95 15.74
C TRP A 244 -1.20 6.43 15.33
N ASP A 245 -1.45 6.56 14.03
CA ASP A 245 -2.70 7.09 13.51
C ASP A 245 -3.65 5.98 13.00
N TRP A 246 -3.15 4.96 12.30
CA TRP A 246 -4.01 3.98 11.63
C TRP A 246 -4.36 2.75 12.50
N ARG A 247 -3.55 2.37 13.50
CA ARG A 247 -3.78 1.15 14.32
C ARG A 247 -5.15 1.17 14.99
N ARG A 248 -5.56 2.32 15.53
CA ARG A 248 -6.89 2.50 16.15
C ARG A 248 -8.02 2.33 15.14
N ARG A 249 -7.87 2.88 13.93
CA ARG A 249 -8.86 2.72 12.84
C ARG A 249 -8.97 1.27 12.40
N TRP A 250 -7.85 0.55 12.36
CA TRP A 250 -7.83 -0.87 12.05
C TRP A 250 -8.61 -1.67 13.09
N GLN A 251 -8.34 -1.46 14.39
CA GLN A 251 -9.08 -2.13 15.48
C GLN A 251 -10.59 -1.85 15.41
N LEU A 252 -10.99 -0.58 15.22
CA LEU A 252 -12.41 -0.22 15.10
C LEU A 252 -13.10 -0.91 13.92
N ARG A 253 -12.39 -1.11 12.81
CA ARG A 253 -12.95 -1.70 11.59
C ARG A 253 -12.97 -3.23 11.63
N CYS A 254 -11.91 -3.84 12.13
CA CYS A 254 -11.67 -5.28 12.02
C CYS A 254 -11.92 -6.04 13.33
N GLU A 255 -11.88 -5.37 14.48
CA GLU A 255 -12.09 -5.95 15.81
C GLU A 255 -13.14 -5.16 16.64
N PRO A 256 -14.34 -4.86 16.09
CA PRO A 256 -15.28 -3.92 16.71
C PRO A 256 -15.73 -4.34 18.12
N SER A 257 -15.80 -5.64 18.41
CA SER A 257 -16.17 -6.20 19.72
C SER A 257 -15.15 -5.93 20.82
N GLN A 258 -13.87 -5.76 20.50
CA GLN A 258 -12.82 -5.46 21.47
C GLN A 258 -12.75 -3.96 21.81
N THR A 259 -13.23 -3.09 20.91
CA THR A 259 -13.30 -1.63 21.13
C THR A 259 -14.53 -1.17 21.92
N ALA A 260 -15.58 -1.99 22.05
CA ALA A 260 -16.80 -1.64 22.77
C ALA A 260 -16.60 -1.42 24.28
N GLY A 261 -15.59 -2.07 24.88
CA GLY A 261 -15.29 -1.94 26.32
C GLY A 261 -14.70 -0.59 26.74
N VAL A 262 -14.28 0.27 25.80
CA VAL A 262 -13.70 1.59 26.10
C VAL A 262 -14.77 2.69 26.10
N LEU A 263 -15.84 2.56 25.31
CA LEU A 263 -16.92 3.55 25.25
C LEU A 263 -17.88 3.48 26.44
N ASP A 264 -17.94 2.36 27.15
CA ASP A 264 -18.82 2.18 28.31
C ASP A 264 -18.26 2.76 29.63
N MET A 265 -16.95 3.03 29.71
CA MET A 265 -16.35 3.66 30.89
C MET A 265 -16.54 5.18 30.94
N ASP A 266 -16.59 5.84 29.77
CA ASP A 266 -16.85 7.29 29.71
C ASP A 266 -18.31 7.65 30.03
N ASN A 267 -19.24 6.69 29.92
CA ASN A 267 -20.66 6.92 30.18
C ASN A 267 -21.07 6.66 31.65
N GLN A 268 -20.19 6.04 32.46
CA GLN A 268 -20.46 5.80 33.89
C GLN A 268 -20.00 6.96 34.81
N GLY A 269 -19.22 7.91 34.29
CA GLY A 269 -18.71 9.06 35.05
C GLY A 269 -19.65 10.29 35.13
N ALA A 270 -20.65 10.39 34.25
CA ALA A 270 -21.52 11.57 34.15
C ALA A 270 -22.82 11.49 34.98
N GLY A 271 -23.04 10.40 35.71
CA GLY A 271 -24.34 10.09 36.35
C GLY A 271 -24.48 10.41 37.84
N ARG A 272 -23.47 10.97 38.53
CA ARG A 272 -23.57 11.28 39.98
C ARG A 272 -23.17 12.71 40.31
N LEU A 273 -24.04 13.66 39.97
CA LEU A 273 -24.16 14.95 40.65
C LEU A 273 -25.56 15.51 40.34
N ARG A 274 -26.57 15.04 41.09
CA ARG A 274 -27.87 15.71 41.32
C ARG A 274 -28.70 14.90 42.33
N ARG A 275 -28.50 15.20 43.62
CA ARG A 275 -29.50 15.54 44.64
C ARG A 275 -28.86 15.47 46.01
#